data_AF-A0A1L2ZQF8-F1
#
_entry.id   AF-A0A1L2ZQF8-F1
#
_cell.length_a   1.000
_cell.length_b   1.000
_cell.length_c   1.000
_cell.angle_alpha   90.00
_cell.angle_beta   90.00
_cell.angle_gamma   90.00
#
_symmetry.space_group_name_H-M   'P 1'
#
loop_
_entity.id
_entity.type
_entity.pdbx_description
1 polymer ?
#
loop_
_entity_poly.entity_id
_entity_poly.type
_entity_poly.pdbx_seq_one_letter_code
_entity_poly.pdbx_strand_id
1 'polypeptide(L)'
;MESLRRFWAEHRTLLSAVAAALSFGIGVLYLFVVPEYRPTTGPVLQFLLRYAHSACWFLLAITFALIQVNGTAKIRKITAYTALALYAGFMVSFLLTR
;
A
#
# COMPACT_ATOMS: atom_id res chain seq x y z
N MET A 1 25.55 8.25 6.62
CA MET A 1 24.57 8.45 5.52
C MET A 1 25.07 7.93 4.16
N GLU A 2 26.35 8.09 3.84
CA GLU A 2 26.92 7.68 2.55
C GLU A 2 26.92 6.15 2.32
N SER A 3 27.22 5.38 3.37
CA SER A 3 27.13 3.90 3.36
C SER A 3 25.72 3.42 3.01
N LEU A 4 24.69 4.05 3.59
CA LEU A 4 23.28 3.71 3.36
C LEU A 4 22.84 3.99 1.92
N ARG A 5 23.31 5.11 1.34
CA ARG A 5 23.05 5.45 -0.06
C ARG A 5 23.70 4.48 -1.03
N ARG A 6 24.95 4.06 -0.76
CA ARG A 6 25.65 3.05 -1.57
C ARG A 6 24.94 1.70 -1.51
N PHE A 7 24.62 1.23 -0.30
CA PHE A 7 23.87 0.00 -0.08
C PHE A 7 22.53 0.01 -0.83
N TRP A 8 21.78 1.11 -0.71
CA TRP A 8 20.50 1.26 -1.40
C TRP A 8 20.66 1.27 -2.92
N ALA A 9 21.68 1.94 -3.46
CA ALA A 9 21.91 1.97 -4.90
C ALA A 9 22.24 0.58 -5.46
N GLU A 10 23.06 -0.18 -4.74
CA GLU A 10 23.51 -1.52 -5.13
C GLU A 10 22.39 -2.56 -5.03
N HIS A 11 21.57 -2.50 -3.99
CA HIS A 11 20.51 -3.48 -3.74
C HIS A 11 19.12 -3.01 -4.17
N ARG A 12 19.01 -1.83 -4.79
CA ARG A 12 17.74 -1.18 -5.13
C ARG A 12 16.77 -2.13 -5.80
N THR A 13 17.25 -2.81 -6.84
CA THR A 13 16.48 -3.73 -7.68
C THR A 13 16.00 -4.93 -6.88
N LEU A 14 16.87 -5.56 -6.08
CA LEU A 14 16.47 -6.69 -5.25
C LEU A 14 15.45 -6.27 -4.18
N LEU A 15 15.72 -5.16 -3.48
CA LEU A 15 14.86 -4.63 -2.42
C LEU A 15 13.48 -4.25 -2.97
N SER A 16 13.40 -3.62 -4.15
CA SER A 16 12.10 -3.31 -4.74
C SER A 16 11.36 -4.56 -5.23
N ALA A 17 12.05 -5.64 -5.63
CA ALA A 17 11.39 -6.88 -6.03
C ALA A 17 10.78 -7.58 -4.81
N VAL A 18 11.56 -7.70 -3.73
CA VAL A 18 11.10 -8.28 -2.46
C VAL A 18 9.95 -7.45 -1.88
N ALA A 19 10.10 -6.13 -1.86
CA ALA A 19 9.04 -5.24 -1.37
C ALA A 19 7.76 -5.35 -2.22
N ALA A 20 7.87 -5.44 -3.56
CA ALA A 20 6.71 -5.65 -4.43
C ALA A 20 5.99 -6.96 -4.11
N ALA A 21 6.74 -8.07 -3.98
CA ALA A 21 6.19 -9.38 -3.68
C ALA A 21 5.49 -9.41 -2.30
N LEU A 22 6.13 -8.85 -1.28
CA LEU A 22 5.55 -8.76 0.06
C LEU A 22 4.29 -7.90 0.07
N SER A 23 4.34 -6.71 -0.54
CA SER A 23 3.17 -5.83 -0.63
C SER A 23 2.02 -6.49 -1.38
N PHE A 24 2.29 -7.20 -2.47
CA PHE A 24 1.26 -7.94 -3.19
C PHE A 24 0.66 -9.05 -2.32
N GLY A 25 1.49 -9.85 -1.65
CA GLY A 25 1.04 -10.92 -0.76
C GLY A 25 0.17 -10.41 0.38
N ILE A 26 0.57 -9.30 1.02
CA ILE A 26 -0.22 -8.66 2.08
C ILE A 26 -1.53 -8.10 1.52
N GLY A 27 -1.50 -7.49 0.32
CA GLY A 27 -2.71 -7.02 -0.35
C GLY A 27 -3.72 -8.13 -0.60
N VAL A 28 -3.25 -9.29 -1.08
CA VAL A 28 -4.10 -10.49 -1.27
C VAL A 28 -4.62 -11.00 0.07
N LEU A 29 -3.76 -11.13 1.09
CA LEU A 29 -4.17 -11.56 2.43
C LEU A 29 -5.32 -10.71 2.97
N TYR A 30 -5.21 -9.39 2.88
CA TYR A 30 -6.22 -8.45 3.39
C TYR A 30 -7.51 -8.42 2.56
N LEU A 31 -7.56 -8.99 1.36
CA LEU A 31 -8.85 -9.22 0.68
C LEU A 31 -9.68 -10.31 1.38
N PHE A 32 -9.03 -11.25 2.05
CA PHE A 32 -9.69 -12.33 2.79
C PHE A 32 -9.91 -12.01 4.27
N VAL A 33 -9.13 -11.09 4.84
CA VAL A 33 -9.36 -10.55 6.18
C VAL A 33 -10.50 -9.54 6.10
N VAL A 34 -11.75 -10.02 6.10
CA VAL A 34 -12.95 -9.19 6.06
C VAL A 34 -13.22 -8.66 7.48
N PRO A 35 -13.26 -7.33 7.70
CA PRO A 35 -13.76 -6.78 8.96
C PRO A 35 -15.23 -7.16 9.14
N GLU A 36 -15.63 -7.56 10.35
CA GLU A 36 -17.03 -7.83 10.68
C GLU A 36 -17.92 -6.64 10.29
N TYR A 37 -19.01 -6.92 9.59
CA TYR A 37 -20.00 -5.91 9.22
C TYR A 37 -20.59 -5.29 10.49
N ARG A 38 -20.43 -3.96 10.65
CA ARG A 38 -21.03 -3.21 11.76
C ARG A 38 -22.22 -2.39 11.24
N PRO A 39 -23.47 -2.75 11.57
CA PRO A 39 -24.67 -2.08 11.04
C PRO A 39 -24.73 -0.58 11.32
N THR A 40 -24.05 -0.13 12.37
CA THR A 40 -23.99 1.28 12.81
C THR A 40 -23.03 2.14 11.99
N THR A 41 -22.20 1.53 11.13
CA THR A 41 -21.21 2.26 10.33
C THR A 41 -21.76 2.55 8.93
N GLY A 42 -21.68 3.81 8.51
CA GLY A 42 -22.14 4.24 7.20
C GLY A 42 -21.42 3.49 6.05
N PRO A 43 -22.05 3.39 4.86
CA PRO A 43 -21.56 2.55 3.76
C PRO A 43 -20.16 2.93 3.28
N VAL A 44 -19.81 4.22 3.35
CA VAL A 44 -18.46 4.72 2.97
C VAL A 44 -17.38 4.24 3.94
N LEU A 45 -17.62 4.32 5.25
CA LEU A 45 -16.65 3.84 6.24
C LEU A 45 -16.46 2.32 6.13
N GLN A 46 -17.54 1.58 5.92
CA GLN A 46 -17.45 0.13 5.70
C GLN A 46 -16.64 -0.22 4.46
N PHE A 47 -16.85 0.50 3.36
CA PHE A 47 -16.07 0.31 2.14
C PHE A 47 -14.58 0.55 2.38
N LEU A 48 -14.24 1.65 3.06
CA LEU A 48 -12.85 1.99 3.39
C LEU A 48 -12.21 0.95 4.32
N LEU A 49 -12.92 0.49 5.35
CA LEU A 49 -12.45 -0.56 6.24
C LEU A 49 -12.17 -1.88 5.50
N ARG A 50 -13.02 -2.22 4.54
CA ARG A 50 -12.94 -3.49 3.81
C ARG A 50 -11.87 -3.50 2.72
N TYR A 51 -11.70 -2.40 1.99
CA TYR A 51 -10.89 -2.41 0.76
C TYR A 51 -9.71 -1.44 0.76
N ALA A 52 -9.73 -0.36 1.55
CA ALA A 52 -8.67 0.64 1.45
C ALA A 52 -7.31 0.08 1.89
N HIS A 53 -7.27 -0.83 2.87
CA HIS A 53 -6.05 -1.49 3.32
C HIS A 53 -5.43 -2.35 2.20
N SER A 54 -6.22 -3.24 1.58
CA SER A 54 -5.76 -4.10 0.48
C SER A 54 -5.33 -3.28 -0.74
N ALA A 55 -6.12 -2.26 -1.09
CA ALA A 55 -5.80 -1.36 -2.21
C ALA A 55 -4.51 -0.58 -2.00
N CYS A 56 -4.23 -0.13 -0.77
CA CYS A 56 -2.95 0.50 -0.40
C CYS A 56 -1.77 -0.44 -0.70
N TRP A 57 -1.84 -1.68 -0.25
CA TRP A 57 -0.78 -2.68 -0.47
C TRP A 57 -0.58 -3.01 -1.95
N PHE A 58 -1.64 -3.10 -2.75
CA PHE A 58 -1.50 -3.28 -4.19
C PHE A 58 -0.85 -2.08 -4.87
N LEU A 59 -1.20 -0.85 -4.47
CA LEU A 59 -0.55 0.34 -5.01
C LEU A 59 0.93 0.41 -4.63
N LEU A 60 1.30 0.01 -3.41
CA LEU A 60 2.71 -0.12 -3.02
C LEU A 60 3.43 -1.17 -3.88
N ALA A 61 2.82 -2.32 -4.11
CA ALA A 61 3.36 -3.35 -5.00
C ALA A 61 3.61 -2.79 -6.42
N ILE A 62 2.66 -2.01 -6.96
CA ILE A 62 2.80 -1.31 -8.24
C ILE A 62 3.92 -0.28 -8.18
N THR A 63 4.00 0.54 -7.13
CA THR A 63 5.08 1.53 -6.95
C THR A 63 6.46 0.85 -6.98
N PHE A 64 6.63 -0.27 -6.28
CA PHE A 64 7.87 -1.03 -6.28
C PHE A 64 8.15 -1.72 -7.62
N ALA A 65 7.14 -2.27 -8.29
CA ALA A 65 7.26 -2.82 -9.64
C ALA A 65 7.69 -1.74 -10.65
N LEU A 66 7.16 -0.52 -10.53
CA LEU A 66 7.56 0.61 -11.37
C LEU A 66 9.03 1.00 -11.18
N ILE A 67 9.65 0.68 -10.04
CA ILE A 67 11.09 0.87 -9.86
C ILE A 67 11.89 -0.12 -10.73
N GLN A 68 11.39 -1.35 -10.93
CA GLN A 68 12.03 -2.38 -11.76
C GLN A 68 12.03 -2.00 -13.24
N VAL A 69 10.89 -1.51 -13.73
CA VAL A 69 10.70 -1.19 -15.15
C VAL A 69 11.12 0.23 -15.51
N ASN A 70 11.89 0.91 -14.63
CA ASN A 70 12.30 2.30 -14.81
C ASN A 70 11.13 3.27 -15.08
N GLY A 71 9.99 3.02 -14.45
CA GLY A 71 8.80 3.86 -14.56
C GLY A 71 9.08 5.32 -14.16
N THR A 72 8.33 6.25 -14.78
CA THR A 72 8.54 7.68 -14.56
C THR A 72 8.41 8.05 -13.08
N ALA A 73 9.20 9.04 -12.63
CA ALA A 73 9.11 9.54 -11.25
C ALA A 73 7.70 10.05 -10.91
N LYS A 74 6.97 10.57 -11.91
CA LYS A 74 5.60 11.05 -11.76
C LYS A 74 4.64 9.91 -11.38
N ILE A 75 4.64 8.79 -12.12
CA ILE A 75 3.74 7.66 -11.85
C ILE A 75 4.06 7.01 -10.50
N ARG A 76 5.35 6.87 -10.16
CA ARG A 76 5.78 6.36 -8.85
C ARG A 76 5.29 7.24 -7.70
N LYS A 77 5.38 8.57 -7.84
CA LYS A 77 4.86 9.51 -6.85
C LYS A 77 3.34 9.42 -6.73
N ILE A 78 2.62 9.42 -7.85
CA ILE A 78 1.15 9.32 -7.85
C ILE A 78 0.72 8.04 -7.13
N THR A 79 1.25 6.89 -7.52
CA THR A 79 0.91 5.59 -6.89
C THR A 79 1.22 5.57 -5.40
N ALA A 80 2.38 6.10 -4.98
CA ALA A 80 2.75 6.19 -3.57
C ALA A 80 1.82 7.13 -2.77
N TYR A 81 1.48 8.29 -3.30
CA TYR A 81 0.57 9.23 -2.64
C TYR A 81 -0.87 8.70 -2.60
N THR A 82 -1.32 7.98 -3.63
CA THR A 82 -2.63 7.32 -3.61
C THR A 82 -2.67 6.20 -2.57
N ALA A 83 -1.59 5.41 -2.44
CA ALA A 83 -1.48 4.41 -1.39
C ALA A 83 -1.56 5.05 0.00
N LEU A 84 -0.84 6.16 0.21
CA LEU A 84 -0.87 6.92 1.46
C LEU A 84 -2.28 7.45 1.77
N ALA A 85 -2.98 8.00 0.78
CA ALA A 85 -4.35 8.49 0.95
C ALA A 85 -5.33 7.38 1.35
N LEU A 86 -5.22 6.19 0.75
CA LEU A 86 -6.02 5.02 1.11
C LEU A 86 -5.71 4.52 2.52
N TYR A 87 -4.43 4.49 2.90
CA TYR A 87 -4.05 4.13 4.26
C TYR A 87 -4.58 5.13 5.29
N ALA A 88 -4.51 6.43 5.00
CA ALA A 88 -5.09 7.46 5.85
C ALA A 88 -6.61 7.30 5.96
N GLY A 89 -7.32 7.05 4.85
CA GLY A 89 -8.76 6.78 4.85
C GLY A 89 -9.14 5.53 5.67
N PHE A 90 -8.34 4.47 5.57
CA PHE A 90 -8.47 3.28 6.41
C PHE A 90 -8.28 3.61 7.90
N MET A 91 -7.20 4.33 8.25
CA MET A 91 -6.91 4.73 9.63
C MET A 91 -8.01 5.58 10.23
N VAL A 92 -8.49 6.60 9.50
CA VAL A 92 -9.62 7.45 9.94
C VAL A 92 -10.86 6.59 10.16
N SER A 93 -11.20 5.73 9.20
CA SER A 93 -12.37 4.86 9.32
C SER A 93 -12.24 3.90 10.49
N PHE A 94 -11.06 3.32 10.70
CA PHE A 94 -10.76 2.43 11.82
C PHE A 94 -10.89 3.12 13.18
N LEU A 95 -10.37 4.35 13.31
CA LEU A 95 -10.46 5.12 14.54
C LEU A 95 -11.89 5.57 14.86
N LEU A 96 -12.70 5.87 13.84
CA LEU A 96 -14.09 6.29 14.01
C LEU A 96 -15.07 5.13 14.28
N THR A 97 -14.63 3.88 14.09
CA THR A 97 -15.50 2.69 14.17
C THR A 97 -15.12 1.70 15.27
N ARG A 98 -14.01 1.97 15.97
CA ARG A 98 -13.69 1.34 17.26
C ARG A 98 -14.61 1.85 18.34
#